data_AF-A0A6P0P0D2-F1
#
_entry.id   AF-A0A6P0P0D2-F1
#
_cell.length_a   1.000
_cell.length_b   1.000
_cell.length_c   1.000
_cell.angle_alpha   90.00
_cell.angle_beta   90.00
_cell.angle_gamma   90.00
#
_symmetry.space_group_name_H-M   'P 1'
#
loop_
_entity.id
_entity.type
_entity.pdbx_description
1 polymer ?
#
loop_
_entity_poly.entity_id
_entity_poly.type
_entity_poly.pdbx_seq_one_letter_code
_entity_poly.pdbx_strand_id
1 'polypeptide(L)' 'NISEALTLEGELNKLAANISIGRNMAGVHYFTDYYDSVRMGEEIAIGILEEQALTYPTDPFVLSVPTFDGDVVRIGRR' A
#
# COMPACT_ATOMS: atom_id res chain seq x y z
N ASN A 1 11.73 24.00 14.32
CA ASN A 1 10.42 23.65 13.72
C ASN A 1 10.63 23.19 12.30
N ILE A 2 11.06 21.94 12.14
CA ILE A 2 11.12 21.33 10.81
C ILE A 2 9.74 20.67 10.66
N SER A 3 8.84 21.29 9.90
CA SER A 3 7.71 20.53 9.37
C SER A 3 8.33 19.41 8.54
N GLU A 4 8.10 18.16 8.92
CA GLU A 4 8.46 17.03 8.06
C GLU A 4 7.95 17.30 6.64
N ALA A 5 8.83 17.14 5.65
CA ALA A 5 8.44 17.34 4.26
C ALA A 5 7.36 16.32 3.91
N LEU A 6 6.24 16.80 3.35
CA LEU A 6 5.18 15.91 2.87
C LEU A 6 5.73 15.08 1.72
N THR A 7 5.79 13.76 1.92
CA THR A 7 6.20 12.81 0.88
C THR A 7 4.96 12.27 0.17
N LEU A 8 5.09 11.93 -1.11
CA LEU A 8 4.01 11.31 -1.86
C LEU A 8 3.53 10.01 -1.18
N GLU A 9 4.46 9.17 -0.77
CA GLU A 9 4.18 7.95 0.00
C GLU A 9 3.43 8.25 1.30
N GLY A 10 3.88 9.23 2.07
CA GLY A 10 3.24 9.62 3.32
C GLY A 10 1.81 10.14 3.14
N GLU A 11 1.55 10.93 2.08
CA GLU A 11 0.18 11.37 1.77
C GLU A 11 -0.72 10.23 1.29
N LEU A 12 -0.20 9.28 0.49
CA LEU A 12 -0.96 8.10 0.07
C LEU A 12 -1.29 7.18 1.24
N ASN A 13 -0.32 6.93 2.12
CA ASN A 13 -0.52 6.16 3.35
C ASN A 13 -1.54 6.84 4.28
N LYS A 14 -1.46 8.17 4.41
CA LYS A 14 -2.47 8.95 5.14
C LYS A 14 -3.86 8.86 4.51
N LEU A 15 -3.97 8.86 3.18
CA LEU A 15 -5.26 8.69 2.52
C LEU A 15 -5.89 7.34 2.84
N ALA A 16 -5.11 6.25 2.74
CA ALA A 16 -5.57 4.90 3.09
C ALA A 16 -6.01 4.82 4.58
N ALA A 17 -5.23 5.43 5.48
CA ALA A 17 -5.56 5.52 6.89
C ALA A 17 -6.84 6.34 7.15
N ASN A 18 -7.00 7.50 6.51
CA ASN A 18 -8.16 8.38 6.70
C ASN A 18 -9.47 7.70 6.29
N ILE A 19 -9.50 6.99 5.15
CA ILE A 19 -10.68 6.27 4.69
C ILE A 19 -11.07 5.17 5.69
N SER A 20 -10.09 4.39 6.15
CA SER A 20 -10.31 3.26 7.04
C SER A 20 -10.70 3.70 8.45
N ILE A 21 -9.95 4.63 9.04
CA ILE A 21 -10.21 5.17 10.39
C ILE A 21 -11.50 5.99 10.42
N GLY A 22 -11.90 6.63 9.31
CA GLY A 22 -13.20 7.29 9.20
C GLY A 22 -14.37 6.34 9.51
N ARG A 23 -14.21 5.04 9.27
CA ARG A 23 -15.20 4.03 9.64
C ARG A 23 -15.22 3.72 11.13
N ASN A 24 -14.07 3.80 11.80
CA ASN A 24 -13.98 3.72 13.25
C ASN A 24 -14.67 4.93 13.89
N MET A 25 -14.45 6.13 13.33
CA MET A 25 -15.14 7.35 13.77
C MET A 25 -16.66 7.26 13.61
N ALA A 26 -17.13 6.58 12.57
CA ALA A 26 -18.56 6.31 12.38
C ALA A 26 -19.12 5.24 13.34
N GLY A 27 -18.28 4.61 14.17
CA GLY A 27 -18.69 3.61 15.17
C GLY A 27 -19.04 2.24 14.58
N VAL A 28 -18.60 1.96 13.35
CA VAL A 28 -18.95 0.72 12.62
C VAL A 28 -17.77 -0.24 12.41
N HIS A 29 -16.57 0.16 12.80
CA HIS A 29 -15.33 -0.63 12.71
C HIS A 29 -14.41 -0.36 13.90
N TYR A 30 -13.48 -1.28 14.16
CA TYR A 30 -12.43 -1.15 15.17
C TYR A 30 -11.08 -0.80 14.55
N PHE A 31 -10.13 -0.33 15.38
CA PHE A 31 -8.76 -0.06 14.91
C PHE A 31 -8.09 -1.29 14.27
N THR A 32 -8.36 -2.47 14.82
CA THR A 32 -7.89 -3.76 14.28
C THR A 32 -8.37 -3.97 12.85
N ASP A 33 -9.62 -3.59 12.52
CA ASP A 33 -10.16 -3.74 11.18
C ASP A 33 -9.38 -2.92 10.16
N TYR A 34 -8.98 -1.69 10.50
CA TYR A 34 -8.08 -0.89 9.67
C TYR A 34 -6.70 -1.55 9.54
N TYR A 35 -6.10 -1.92 10.68
CA TYR A 35 -4.74 -2.45 10.74
C TYR A 35 -4.59 -3.72 9.90
N ASP A 36 -5.53 -4.66 10.00
CA ASP A 36 -5.47 -5.93 9.28
C ASP A 36 -5.90 -5.78 7.82
N SER A 37 -6.94 -4.99 7.53
CA SER A 37 -7.48 -4.88 6.16
C SER A 37 -6.52 -4.18 5.19
N VAL A 38 -5.75 -3.19 5.66
CA VAL A 38 -4.78 -2.49 4.81
C VAL A 38 -3.63 -3.41 4.42
N ARG A 39 -3.13 -4.24 5.35
CA ARG A 39 -2.11 -5.27 5.05
C ARG A 39 -2.64 -6.35 4.12
N MET A 40 -3.85 -6.83 4.37
CA MET A 40 -4.50 -7.79 3.48
C MET A 40 -4.68 -7.23 2.07
N GLY A 41 -5.09 -5.96 1.95
CA GLY A 41 -5.22 -5.28 0.65
C GLY A 41 -3.89 -5.09 -0.06
N GLU A 42 -2.82 -4.77 0.68
CA GLU A 42 -1.45 -4.69 0.17
C GLU A 42 -0.99 -6.01 -0.44
N GLU A 43 -1.12 -7.13 0.29
CA GLU A 43 -0.75 -8.46 -0.19
C GLU A 43 -1.52 -8.86 -1.47
N ILE A 44 -2.83 -8.58 -1.50
CA ILE A 44 -3.66 -8.83 -2.69
C ILE A 44 -3.18 -7.98 -3.87
N ALA A 45 -2.92 -6.68 -3.66
CA ALA A 45 -2.48 -5.78 -4.71
C ALA A 45 -1.10 -6.18 -5.26
N ILE A 46 -0.18 -6.60 -4.39
CA ILE A 46 1.13 -7.14 -4.78
C ILE A 46 0.95 -8.38 -5.66
N GLY A 47 0.12 -9.34 -5.24
CA GLY A 47 -0.13 -10.55 -6.04
C GLY A 47 -0.71 -10.25 -7.43
N ILE A 48 -1.63 -9.28 -7.52
CA ILE A 48 -2.15 -8.80 -8.81
C ILE A 48 -1.03 -8.20 -9.66
N LEU A 49 -0.20 -7.32 -9.08
CA LEU A 49 0.91 -6.69 -9.78
C LEU A 49 1.97 -7.69 -10.25
N GLU A 50 2.25 -8.73 -9.46
CA GLU A 50 3.11 -9.85 -9.84
C GLU A 50 2.55 -10.63 -11.02
N GLU A 51 1.24 -10.93 -11.02
CA GLU A 51 0.58 -11.59 -12.15
C GLU A 51 0.62 -10.70 -13.40
N GLN A 52 0.27 -9.42 -13.26
CA GLN A 52 0.30 -8.47 -14.37
C GLN A 52 1.71 -8.32 -14.94
N ALA A 53 2.75 -8.31 -14.11
CA ALA A 53 4.14 -8.22 -14.55
C ALA A 53 4.53 -9.31 -15.57
N LEU A 54 3.93 -10.51 -15.47
CA LEU A 54 4.16 -11.62 -16.41
C LEU A 54 3.58 -11.36 -17.81
N THR A 55 2.64 -10.42 -17.94
CA THR A 55 1.91 -10.14 -19.18
C THR A 55 2.57 -9.08 -20.06
N TYR A 56 3.73 -8.55 -19.67
CA TYR A 56 4.50 -7.56 -20.45
C TYR A 56 5.65 -8.26 -21.22
N PRO A 57 5.46 -8.60 -22.51
CA PRO A 57 6.44 -9.40 -23.26
C PRO A 57 7.60 -8.58 -23.85
N THR A 58 7.40 -7.29 -24.09
CA THR A 58 8.38 -6.43 -24.81
C THR A 58 9.26 -5.62 -23.88
N ASP A 59 8.74 -5.21 -22.73
CA ASP A 59 9.43 -4.35 -21.78
C ASP A 59 9.46 -5.03 -20.40
N PRO A 60 10.63 -5.11 -19.74
CA PRO A 60 10.71 -5.69 -18.42
C PRO A 60 9.93 -4.82 -17.42
N PHE A 61 8.77 -5.31 -16.97
CA PHE A 61 8.05 -4.71 -15.86
C PHE A 61 8.84 -4.92 -14.58
N VAL A 62 9.27 -3.83 -13.95
CA VAL A 62 10.01 -3.85 -12.68
C VAL A 62 9.50 -2.72 -11.80
N LEU A 63 9.07 -3.07 -10.59
CA LEU A 63 8.56 -2.12 -9.60
C LEU A 63 9.20 -2.39 -8.24
N SER A 64 9.36 -1.36 -7.43
CA SER A 64 9.70 -1.50 -6.01
C SER A 64 8.77 -0.61 -5.21
N VAL A 65 8.09 -1.20 -4.23
CA VAL A 65 7.03 -0.54 -3.45
C VAL A 65 7.37 -0.69 -1.96
N PRO A 66 7.43 0.42 -1.20
CA PRO A 66 7.49 0.36 0.25
C PRO A 66 6.14 -0.13 0.80
N THR A 67 6.19 -1.05 1.75
CA THR A 67 5.02 -1.64 2.41
C THR A 67 4.59 -0.80 3.60
N PHE A 68 3.37 -1.02 4.09
CA PHE A 68 2.88 -0.41 5.32
C PHE A 68 3.69 -0.79 6.57
N ASP A 69 4.45 -1.88 6.54
CA ASP A 69 5.31 -2.34 7.64
C ASP A 69 6.78 -1.87 7.51
N GLY A 70 7.10 -1.10 6.46
CA GLY A 70 8.41 -0.48 6.27
C GLY A 70 9.43 -1.33 5.50
N ASP A 71 9.05 -2.54 5.08
CA ASP A 71 9.81 -3.34 4.11
C ASP A 71 9.62 -2.80 2.68
N VAL A 72 10.49 -3.21 1.75
CA VAL A 72 10.34 -2.88 0.33
C VAL A 72 10.18 -4.17 -0.48
N VAL A 73 9.04 -4.30 -1.15
CA VAL A 73 8.77 -5.42 -2.06
C VAL A 73 9.19 -5.04 -3.47
N ARG A 74 9.86 -5.97 -4.15
CA ARG A 74 10.25 -5.83 -5.56
C ARG A 74 9.45 -6.78 -6.42
N ILE A 75 8.80 -6.24 -7.44
CA ILE A 75 7.93 -6.96 -8.37
C ILE A 75 8.58 -6.98 -9.75
N GLY A 76 8.50 -8.11 -10.44
CA GLY A 76 9.02 -8.29 -11.80
C GLY A 76 10.39 -8.95 -11.88
N ARG A 77 10.76 -9.40 -13.09
CA ARG A 77 12.04 -10.10 -13.32
C ARG A 77 13.19 -9.09 -13.41
N ARG A 78 14.26 -9.39 -12.67
CA ARG A 78 15.55 -8.69 -12.77
C ARG A 78 16.21 -8.94 -14.11
#